data_AF-A0A7W7ZES9-F1
#
_entry.id   AF-A0A7W7ZES9-F1
#
_cell.length_a   1.000
_cell.length_b   1.000
_cell.length_c   1.000
_cell.angle_alpha   90.00
_cell.angle_beta   90.00
_cell.angle_gamma   90.00
#
_symmetry.space_group_name_H-M   'P 1'
#
loop_
_entity.id
_entity.type
_entity.pdbx_description
1 polymer ?
#
loop_
_entity_poly.entity_id
_entity_poly.type
_entity_poly.pdbx_seq_one_letter_code
_entity_poly.pdbx_strand_id
1 'polypeptide(L)'
;MTQGPPRELPVFDSSLLHLVARLVPVGDREEWGRAWQAELWHMRHPRHKGGRPSRRGIADLAAGLVLDGWWLRVESWRRKFSGTAFLCLSTLFSLNVLSGLGILLLESSWRFGTAPLAADFQDCLVASPLVLLVALMTNSNRHLEQSTRRGLRLSLRFFFFAQVAEVLLLAFLLSASLCLPIHRTFPNISDLLQMLCFVCLALMSLRWAIRDQEQRCKQCLRSLTKPTRIGRPSHNLLEWNGMELMCKNGHGQLSVPEIETSWCQSSEWIDLNVA
;
A
#
# COMPACT_ATOMS: atom_id res chain seq x y z
N MET A 1 38.30 20.70 -19.81
CA MET A 1 37.34 21.46 -20.63
C MET A 1 36.25 22.01 -19.71
N THR A 2 36.45 23.22 -19.21
CA THR A 2 35.48 23.95 -18.39
C THR A 2 34.45 24.57 -19.32
N GLN A 3 33.29 23.93 -19.45
CA GLN A 3 32.15 24.55 -20.14
C GLN A 3 31.78 25.80 -19.35
N GLY A 4 31.87 26.96 -20.00
CA GLY A 4 31.42 28.24 -19.41
C GLY A 4 29.95 28.17 -18.98
N PRO A 5 29.51 29.04 -18.05
CA PRO A 5 28.16 29.01 -17.53
C PRO A 5 27.14 29.07 -18.67
N PRO A 6 26.07 28.24 -18.65
CA PRO A 6 25.07 28.26 -19.70
C PRO A 6 24.46 29.66 -19.80
N ARG A 7 24.40 30.19 -21.03
CA ARG A 7 23.73 31.46 -21.34
C ARG A 7 22.31 31.46 -20.75
N GLU A 8 21.91 32.60 -20.18
CA GLU A 8 20.64 32.78 -19.50
C GLU A 8 19.46 32.38 -20.39
N LEU A 9 18.57 31.51 -19.86
CA LEU A 9 17.31 31.17 -20.50
C LEU A 9 16.45 32.44 -20.63
N PRO A 10 15.62 32.55 -21.67
CA PRO A 10 14.71 33.70 -21.80
C PRO A 10 13.76 33.82 -20.62
N VAL A 11 13.44 35.06 -20.26
CA VAL A 11 12.70 35.42 -19.04
C VAL A 11 11.40 34.65 -18.89
N PHE A 12 10.68 34.42 -20.00
CA PHE A 12 9.43 33.65 -19.99
C PHE A 12 9.63 32.20 -19.54
N ASP A 13 10.59 31.48 -20.13
CA ASP A 13 10.87 30.08 -19.79
C ASP A 13 11.35 29.96 -18.35
N SER A 14 12.23 30.87 -17.93
CA SER A 14 12.69 30.94 -16.54
C SER A 14 11.50 31.16 -15.59
N SER A 15 10.59 32.07 -15.91
CA SER A 15 9.41 32.35 -15.09
C SER A 15 8.46 31.15 -15.03
N LEU A 16 8.21 30.47 -16.16
CA LEU A 16 7.37 29.28 -16.23
C LEU A 16 7.96 28.13 -15.41
N LEU A 17 9.27 27.90 -15.54
CA LEU A 17 9.99 26.85 -14.82
C LEU A 17 9.96 27.09 -13.31
N HIS A 18 10.14 28.34 -12.86
CA HIS A 18 9.97 28.71 -11.45
C HIS A 18 8.53 28.52 -10.95
N LEU A 19 7.53 28.78 -11.79
CA LEU A 19 6.12 28.59 -11.45
C LEU A 19 5.81 27.11 -11.23
N VAL A 20 6.23 26.24 -12.15
CA VAL A 20 5.95 24.81 -12.08
C VAL A 20 6.86 24.09 -11.09
N ALA A 21 8.07 24.57 -10.82
CA ALA A 21 8.91 24.07 -9.74
C ALA A 21 8.20 24.10 -8.37
N ARG A 22 7.18 24.97 -8.19
CA ARG A 22 6.35 24.96 -6.98
C ARG A 22 5.50 23.70 -6.83
N LEU A 23 5.08 23.08 -7.94
CA LEU A 23 4.36 21.80 -7.95
C LEU A 23 5.30 20.64 -7.59
N VAL A 24 6.57 20.73 -7.96
CA VAL A 24 7.58 19.69 -7.72
C VAL A 24 7.94 19.60 -6.22
N PRO A 25 8.07 18.39 -5.65
CA PRO A 25 8.53 18.18 -4.28
C PRO A 25 9.89 18.81 -4.01
N VAL A 26 10.09 19.39 -2.82
CA VAL A 26 11.30 20.17 -2.49
C VAL A 26 12.60 19.42 -2.78
N GLY A 27 12.69 18.13 -2.46
CA GLY A 27 13.89 17.32 -2.69
C GLY A 27 14.20 17.02 -4.16
N ASP A 28 13.20 17.08 -5.04
CA ASP A 28 13.35 16.73 -6.46
C ASP A 28 13.52 18.01 -7.33
N ARG A 29 13.30 19.22 -6.78
CA ARG A 29 13.27 20.49 -7.52
C ARG A 29 14.55 20.82 -8.25
N GLU A 30 15.71 20.62 -7.62
CA GLU A 30 17.00 20.98 -8.22
C GLU A 30 17.36 20.07 -9.39
N GLU A 31 17.15 18.77 -9.24
CA GLU A 31 17.39 17.79 -10.31
C GLU A 31 16.42 17.99 -11.46
N TRP A 32 15.13 18.10 -11.16
CA TRP A 32 14.08 18.38 -12.14
C TRP A 32 14.35 19.68 -12.90
N GLY A 33 14.70 20.75 -12.19
CA GLY A 33 14.98 22.05 -12.80
C GLY A 33 16.19 22.03 -13.72
N ARG A 34 17.27 21.31 -13.35
CA ARG A 34 18.45 21.11 -14.21
C ARG A 34 18.12 20.31 -15.47
N ALA A 35 17.33 19.24 -15.33
CA ALA A 35 16.91 18.41 -16.46
C ALA A 35 16.10 19.24 -17.48
N TRP A 36 15.08 19.97 -17.02
CA TRP A 36 14.26 20.81 -17.90
C TRP A 36 15.01 22.02 -18.46
N GLN A 37 15.94 22.62 -17.70
CA GLN A 37 16.80 23.68 -18.23
C GLN A 37 17.68 23.18 -19.38
N ALA A 38 18.22 21.96 -19.27
CA ALA A 38 18.98 21.33 -20.35
C ALA A 38 18.08 21.04 -21.57
N GLU A 39 16.86 20.54 -21.35
CA GLU A 39 15.92 20.23 -22.43
C GLU A 39 15.47 21.50 -23.18
N LEU A 40 15.11 22.56 -22.46
CA LEU A 40 14.79 23.88 -23.03
C LEU A 40 15.95 24.47 -23.81
N TRP A 41 17.18 24.31 -23.31
CA TRP A 41 18.38 24.73 -24.02
C TRP A 41 18.54 23.98 -25.34
N HIS A 42 18.35 22.66 -25.34
CA HIS A 42 18.42 21.83 -26.54
C HIS A 42 17.35 22.19 -27.58
N MET A 43 16.11 22.42 -27.15
CA MET A 43 15.02 22.81 -28.07
C MET A 43 15.27 24.18 -28.73
N ARG A 44 15.91 25.11 -28.01
CA ARG A 44 16.22 26.45 -28.53
C ARG A 44 17.47 26.50 -29.41
N HIS A 45 18.35 25.51 -29.34
CA HIS A 45 19.57 25.43 -30.14
C HIS A 45 19.53 24.24 -31.10
N PRO A 46 18.64 24.26 -32.12
CA PRO A 46 18.62 23.20 -33.13
C PRO A 46 19.97 23.17 -33.86
N ARG A 47 20.68 22.05 -33.75
CA ARG A 47 21.99 21.88 -34.39
C ARG A 47 21.93 21.79 -35.92
N HIS A 48 20.76 21.59 -36.54
CA HIS A 48 20.62 21.60 -37.99
C HIS A 48 19.20 22.02 -38.47
N LYS A 49 19.17 23.01 -39.39
CA LYS A 49 18.07 23.45 -40.28
C LYS A 49 16.81 24.11 -39.68
N GLY A 50 16.93 25.40 -39.35
CA GLY A 50 16.15 26.48 -39.99
C GLY A 50 14.67 26.74 -39.66
N GLY A 51 13.99 25.89 -38.88
CA GLY A 51 12.59 26.14 -38.50
C GLY A 51 12.47 27.00 -37.24
N ARG A 52 11.80 28.16 -37.30
CA ARG A 52 11.34 28.85 -36.08
C ARG A 52 10.40 27.91 -35.31
N PRO A 53 10.51 27.81 -33.97
CA PRO A 53 9.60 26.99 -33.18
C PRO A 53 8.16 27.48 -33.41
N SER A 54 7.28 26.56 -33.83
CA SER A 54 5.88 26.90 -34.02
C SER A 54 5.24 27.23 -32.66
N ARG A 55 4.21 28.09 -32.64
CA ARG A 55 3.46 28.39 -31.40
C ARG A 55 2.90 27.12 -30.74
N ARG A 56 2.61 26.07 -31.50
CA ARG A 56 2.17 24.77 -30.95
C ARG A 56 3.27 24.12 -30.11
N GLY A 57 4.53 24.22 -30.54
CA GLY A 57 5.66 23.66 -29.80
C GLY A 57 5.88 24.30 -28.42
N ILE A 58 5.53 25.59 -28.25
CA ILE A 58 5.61 26.26 -26.94
C ILE A 58 4.51 25.77 -25.99
N ALA A 59 3.29 25.55 -26.52
CA ALA A 59 2.18 25.05 -25.73
C ALA A 59 2.39 23.60 -25.28
N ASP A 60 2.87 22.74 -26.19
CA ASP A 60 3.17 21.33 -25.91
C ASP A 60 4.27 21.21 -24.84
N LEU A 61 5.28 22.08 -24.91
CA LEU A 61 6.35 22.18 -23.92
C LEU A 61 5.82 22.59 -22.53
N ALA A 62 5.00 23.64 -22.47
CA ALA A 62 4.41 24.08 -21.21
C ALA A 62 3.51 22.99 -20.61
N ALA A 63 2.76 22.27 -21.43
CA ALA A 63 1.95 21.14 -21.01
C ALA A 63 2.80 19.98 -20.47
N GLY A 64 3.88 19.61 -21.17
CA GLY A 64 4.82 18.57 -20.74
C GLY A 64 5.46 18.90 -19.38
N LEU A 65 5.91 20.14 -19.22
CA LEU A 65 6.54 20.62 -17.98
C LEU A 65 5.56 20.61 -16.79
N VAL A 66 4.30 21.03 -17.01
CA VAL A 66 3.23 20.96 -15.99
C VAL A 66 2.85 19.51 -15.66
N LEU A 67 2.69 18.65 -16.66
CA LEU A 67 2.32 17.24 -16.48
C LEU A 67 3.41 16.48 -15.72
N ASP A 68 4.68 16.73 -16.04
CA ASP A 68 5.81 16.11 -15.35
C ASP A 68 5.90 16.58 -13.89
N GLY A 69 5.78 17.89 -13.64
CA GLY A 69 5.72 18.43 -12.28
C GLY A 69 4.53 17.89 -11.46
N TRP A 70 3.37 17.75 -12.09
CA TRP A 70 2.19 17.12 -11.49
C TRP A 70 2.41 15.64 -11.20
N TRP A 71 2.99 14.91 -12.14
CA TRP A 71 3.32 13.49 -11.98
C TRP A 71 4.28 13.28 -10.82
N LEU A 72 5.36 14.06 -10.70
CA LEU A 72 6.29 13.99 -9.58
C LEU A 72 5.63 14.29 -8.24
N ARG A 73 4.65 15.21 -8.21
CA ARG A 73 3.86 15.52 -7.01
C ARG A 73 3.00 14.32 -6.60
N VAL A 74 2.27 13.73 -7.55
CA VAL A 74 1.46 12.53 -7.34
C VAL A 74 2.34 11.36 -6.91
N GLU A 75 3.49 11.17 -7.54
CA GLU A 75 4.44 10.10 -7.22
C GLU A 75 5.09 10.32 -5.86
N SER A 76 5.37 11.56 -5.46
CA SER A 76 5.84 11.88 -4.11
C SER A 76 4.79 11.54 -3.05
N TRP A 77 3.52 11.85 -3.31
CA TRP A 77 2.43 11.44 -2.45
C TRP A 77 2.30 9.92 -2.42
N ARG A 78 2.34 9.25 -3.57
CA ARG A 78 2.36 7.78 -3.66
C ARG A 78 3.51 7.22 -2.83
N ARG A 79 4.74 7.72 -2.97
CA ARG A 79 5.92 7.29 -2.18
C ARG A 79 5.73 7.52 -0.68
N LYS A 80 5.14 8.66 -0.29
CA LYS A 80 4.91 9.04 1.12
C LYS A 80 3.80 8.22 1.79
N PHE A 81 2.73 7.93 1.05
CA PHE A 81 1.55 7.21 1.55
C PHE A 81 1.61 5.70 1.28
N SER A 82 2.45 5.25 0.34
CA SER A 82 2.67 3.84 0.03
C SER A 82 3.10 3.08 1.27
N GLY A 83 2.28 2.10 1.63
CA GLY A 83 2.49 1.27 2.80
C GLY A 83 2.08 1.91 4.12
N THR A 84 1.48 3.11 4.15
CA THR A 84 0.99 3.69 5.41
C THR A 84 -0.26 2.96 5.94
N ALA A 85 -0.39 2.88 7.26
CA ALA A 85 -1.56 2.32 7.94
C ALA A 85 -2.86 3.03 7.53
N PHE A 86 -2.83 4.36 7.41
CA PHE A 86 -4.00 5.16 7.01
C PHE A 86 -4.50 4.80 5.61
N LEU A 87 -3.60 4.64 4.64
CA LEU A 87 -4.02 4.26 3.29
C LEU A 87 -4.64 2.85 3.28
N CYS A 88 -4.08 1.91 4.04
CA CYS A 88 -4.63 0.56 4.20
C CYS A 88 -6.07 0.60 4.73
N LEU A 89 -6.30 1.27 5.88
CA LEU A 89 -7.64 1.40 6.47
C LEU A 89 -8.59 2.17 5.54
N SER A 90 -8.13 3.27 4.93
CA SER A 90 -8.96 4.04 4.00
C SER A 90 -9.38 3.20 2.78
N THR A 91 -8.50 2.34 2.26
CA THR A 91 -8.85 1.43 1.16
C THR A 91 -9.84 0.35 1.59
N LEU A 92 -9.65 -0.26 2.76
CA LEU A 92 -10.58 -1.25 3.32
C LEU A 92 -11.94 -0.63 3.64
N PHE A 93 -11.97 0.55 4.25
CA PHE A 93 -13.18 1.33 4.48
C PHE A 93 -13.92 1.64 3.16
N SER A 94 -13.19 2.08 2.13
CA SER A 94 -13.78 2.36 0.81
C SER A 94 -14.37 1.10 0.17
N LEU A 95 -13.70 -0.06 0.32
CA LEU A 95 -14.22 -1.35 -0.14
C LEU A 95 -15.48 -1.78 0.62
N ASN A 96 -15.51 -1.58 1.94
CA ASN A 96 -16.70 -1.82 2.76
C ASN A 96 -17.87 -0.93 2.31
N VAL A 97 -17.65 0.36 2.10
CA VAL A 97 -18.68 1.29 1.61
C VAL A 97 -19.17 0.88 0.23
N LEU A 98 -18.27 0.53 -0.70
CA LEU A 98 -18.65 0.11 -2.04
C LEU A 98 -19.43 -1.21 -2.04
N SER A 99 -19.04 -2.16 -1.20
CA SER A 99 -19.74 -3.45 -1.06
C SER A 99 -21.12 -3.25 -0.43
N GLY A 100 -21.24 -2.42 0.61
CA GLY A 100 -22.52 -2.06 1.21
C GLY A 100 -23.45 -1.33 0.23
N LEU A 101 -22.92 -0.39 -0.56
CA LEU A 101 -23.68 0.26 -1.64
C LEU A 101 -24.13 -0.78 -2.70
N GLY A 102 -23.29 -1.75 -3.02
CA GLY A 102 -23.65 -2.86 -3.91
C GLY A 102 -24.86 -3.65 -3.40
N ILE A 103 -24.87 -4.00 -2.10
CA ILE A 103 -26.01 -4.67 -1.46
C ILE A 103 -27.26 -3.79 -1.52
N LEU A 104 -27.15 -2.51 -1.17
CA LEU A 104 -28.29 -1.57 -1.21
C LEU A 104 -28.85 -1.40 -2.63
N LEU A 105 -27.98 -1.34 -3.64
CA LEU A 105 -28.41 -1.25 -5.05
C LEU A 105 -29.12 -2.53 -5.48
N LEU A 106 -28.61 -3.70 -5.08
CA LEU A 106 -29.29 -4.97 -5.31
C LEU A 106 -30.66 -4.95 -4.63
N GLU A 107 -30.76 -4.68 -3.33
CA GLU A 107 -32.04 -4.60 -2.61
C GLU A 107 -33.01 -3.58 -3.22
N SER A 108 -32.53 -2.41 -3.66
CA SER A 108 -33.40 -1.39 -4.28
C SER A 108 -34.07 -1.88 -5.57
N SER A 109 -33.40 -2.77 -6.31
CA SER A 109 -33.95 -3.41 -7.50
C SER A 109 -34.99 -4.49 -7.16
N TRP A 110 -34.94 -5.04 -5.96
CA TRP A 110 -35.73 -6.20 -5.53
C TRP A 110 -36.48 -5.84 -4.23
N ARG A 111 -37.70 -5.29 -4.33
CA ARG A 111 -38.58 -4.78 -3.24
C ARG A 111 -38.74 -5.69 -1.98
N PHE A 112 -37.66 -5.98 -1.27
CA PHE A 112 -37.60 -6.80 -0.07
C PHE A 112 -37.01 -5.96 1.07
N GLY A 113 -37.47 -6.21 2.30
CA GLY A 113 -37.06 -5.48 3.49
C GLY A 113 -35.73 -5.99 4.07
N THR A 114 -35.03 -5.12 4.80
CA THR A 114 -33.70 -5.33 5.39
C THR A 114 -33.63 -6.32 6.57
N ALA A 115 -34.74 -6.99 6.90
CA ALA A 115 -34.84 -7.89 8.04
C ALA A 115 -33.88 -9.11 8.01
N PRO A 116 -33.58 -9.78 6.88
CA PRO A 116 -32.73 -10.97 6.88
C PRO A 116 -31.25 -10.63 7.15
N LEU A 117 -30.77 -9.48 6.66
CA LEU A 117 -29.37 -9.06 6.85
C LEU A 117 -28.99 -8.89 8.33
N ALA A 118 -29.92 -8.47 9.18
CA ALA A 118 -29.66 -8.25 10.60
C ALA A 118 -29.49 -9.57 11.37
N ALA A 119 -30.26 -10.61 11.03
CA ALA A 119 -30.14 -11.93 11.63
C ALA A 119 -28.82 -12.59 11.21
N ASP A 120 -28.50 -12.56 9.92
CA ASP A 120 -27.25 -13.10 9.38
C ASP A 120 -26.01 -12.45 9.98
N PHE A 121 -26.08 -11.13 10.22
CA PHE A 121 -25.00 -10.39 10.87
C PHE A 121 -24.74 -10.89 12.28
N GLN A 122 -25.79 -11.21 13.04
CA GLN A 122 -25.67 -11.73 14.40
C GLN A 122 -24.99 -13.10 14.41
N ASP A 123 -25.32 -13.98 13.48
CA ASP A 123 -24.68 -15.30 13.35
C ASP A 123 -23.18 -15.17 12.99
N CYS A 124 -22.85 -14.24 12.09
CA CYS A 124 -21.46 -13.96 11.72
C CYS A 124 -20.66 -13.37 12.89
N LEU A 125 -21.27 -12.52 13.72
CA LEU A 125 -20.64 -12.01 14.94
C LEU A 125 -20.31 -13.14 15.93
N VAL A 126 -21.20 -14.12 16.08
CA VAL A 126 -20.95 -15.30 16.95
C VAL A 126 -19.85 -16.20 16.37
N ALA A 127 -19.78 -16.36 15.04
CA ALA A 127 -18.74 -17.15 14.39
C ALA A 127 -17.36 -16.47 14.39
N SER A 128 -17.31 -15.14 14.37
CA SER A 128 -16.08 -14.33 14.31
C SER A 128 -14.99 -14.71 15.34
N PRO A 129 -15.28 -14.87 16.64
CA PRO A 129 -14.25 -15.26 17.62
C PRO A 129 -13.66 -16.64 17.36
N LEU A 130 -14.46 -17.62 16.88
CA LEU A 130 -13.96 -18.95 16.52
C LEU A 130 -13.03 -18.86 15.30
N VAL A 131 -13.42 -18.10 14.28
CA VAL A 131 -12.59 -17.89 13.09
C VAL A 131 -11.28 -17.17 13.46
N LEU A 132 -11.35 -16.15 14.32
CA LEU A 132 -10.17 -15.47 14.84
C LEU A 132 -9.27 -16.42 15.62
N LEU A 133 -9.84 -17.27 16.49
CA LEU A 133 -9.07 -18.28 17.23
C LEU A 133 -8.36 -19.23 16.28
N VAL A 134 -9.05 -19.78 15.28
CA VAL A 134 -8.45 -20.67 14.27
C VAL A 134 -7.35 -19.97 13.48
N ALA A 135 -7.59 -18.71 13.07
CA ALA A 135 -6.59 -17.91 12.37
C ALA A 135 -5.36 -17.65 13.24
N LEU A 136 -5.54 -17.37 14.54
CA LEU A 136 -4.44 -17.19 15.47
C LEU A 136 -3.69 -18.50 15.69
N MET A 137 -4.38 -19.61 15.98
CA MET A 137 -3.75 -20.92 16.22
C MET A 137 -2.96 -21.42 15.01
N THR A 138 -3.46 -21.18 13.79
CA THR A 138 -2.74 -21.55 12.56
C THR A 138 -1.52 -20.67 12.26
N ASN A 139 -1.44 -19.48 12.85
CA ASN A 139 -0.30 -18.56 12.69
C ASN A 139 0.60 -18.47 13.94
N SER A 140 0.16 -18.99 15.09
CA SER A 140 0.75 -18.76 16.43
C SER A 140 2.17 -19.32 16.62
N ASN A 141 2.74 -20.01 15.64
CA ASN A 141 4.08 -20.57 15.76
C ASN A 141 5.22 -19.60 15.41
N ARG A 142 4.94 -18.33 15.06
CA ARG A 142 5.98 -17.38 14.66
C ARG A 142 5.72 -16.01 15.29
N HIS A 143 6.61 -15.58 16.20
CA HIS A 143 6.82 -14.19 16.61
C HIS A 143 5.75 -13.45 17.44
N LEU A 144 5.69 -13.77 18.75
CA LEU A 144 5.08 -12.86 19.73
C LEU A 144 5.99 -12.53 20.93
N GLU A 145 7.29 -12.70 20.81
CA GLU A 145 8.32 -12.19 21.72
C GLU A 145 9.49 -11.75 20.83
N GLN A 146 10.25 -10.69 21.02
CA GLN A 146 10.64 -9.93 22.20
C GLN A 146 11.08 -8.53 21.70
N SER A 147 11.20 -7.55 22.59
CA SER A 147 11.68 -6.19 22.33
C SER A 147 10.71 -5.22 21.62
N THR A 148 9.98 -4.42 22.40
CA THR A 148 9.83 -2.95 22.19
C THR A 148 8.94 -2.26 23.24
N ARG A 149 9.23 -0.97 23.48
CA ARG A 149 8.72 -0.05 24.52
C ARG A 149 7.18 0.02 24.60
N ARG A 150 6.63 0.15 25.82
CA ARG A 150 5.19 0.10 26.16
C ARG A 150 4.26 1.03 25.34
N GLY A 151 4.72 2.21 24.92
CA GLY A 151 3.88 3.21 24.21
C GLY A 151 3.53 2.85 22.76
N LEU A 152 4.49 2.33 21.98
CA LEU A 152 4.28 1.88 20.60
C LEU A 152 3.32 0.68 20.51
N ARG A 153 3.10 -0.01 21.63
CA ARG A 153 2.25 -1.19 21.73
C ARG A 153 0.76 -0.85 21.54
N LEU A 154 0.32 0.36 21.92
CA LEU A 154 -1.09 0.77 21.81
C LEU A 154 -1.49 1.11 20.38
N SER A 155 -0.67 1.88 19.65
CA SER A 155 -0.95 2.24 18.26
C SER A 155 -0.94 1.03 17.33
N LEU A 156 -0.01 0.09 17.54
CA LEU A 156 0.04 -1.17 16.80
C LEU A 156 -1.22 -2.01 17.05
N ARG A 157 -1.63 -2.15 18.32
CA ARG A 157 -2.86 -2.88 18.69
C ARG A 157 -4.09 -2.24 18.08
N PHE A 158 -4.25 -0.92 18.19
CA PHE A 158 -5.39 -0.21 17.61
C PHE A 158 -5.45 -0.41 16.09
N PHE A 159 -4.32 -0.28 15.40
CA PHE A 159 -4.25 -0.54 13.97
C PHE A 159 -4.65 -1.97 13.62
N PHE A 160 -4.11 -2.97 14.32
CA PHE A 160 -4.45 -4.37 14.11
C PHE A 160 -5.93 -4.65 14.36
N PHE A 161 -6.50 -4.15 15.45
CA PHE A 161 -7.93 -4.32 15.75
C PHE A 161 -8.83 -3.63 14.73
N ALA A 162 -8.49 -2.40 14.32
CA ALA A 162 -9.22 -1.69 13.27
C ALA A 162 -9.18 -2.47 11.95
N GLN A 163 -8.00 -2.97 11.57
CA GLN A 163 -7.82 -3.77 10.36
C GLN A 163 -8.60 -5.08 10.42
N VAL A 164 -8.54 -5.80 11.55
CA VAL A 164 -9.31 -7.04 11.75
C VAL A 164 -10.81 -6.77 11.65
N ALA A 165 -11.31 -5.70 12.29
CA ALA A 165 -12.72 -5.33 12.24
C ALA A 165 -13.18 -4.99 10.80
N GLU A 166 -12.42 -4.15 10.09
CA GLU A 166 -12.74 -3.78 8.70
C GLU A 166 -12.69 -4.97 7.74
N VAL A 167 -11.76 -5.89 7.96
CA VAL A 167 -11.61 -7.10 7.15
C VAL A 167 -12.73 -8.11 7.42
N LEU A 168 -13.13 -8.30 8.68
CA LEU A 168 -14.26 -9.17 9.03
C LEU A 168 -15.57 -8.60 8.49
N LEU A 169 -15.77 -7.29 8.58
CA LEU A 169 -16.91 -6.61 7.98
C LEU A 169 -16.92 -6.81 6.46
N LEU A 170 -15.77 -6.65 5.79
CA LEU A 170 -15.68 -6.84 4.35
C LEU A 170 -15.97 -8.28 3.94
N ALA A 171 -15.46 -9.25 4.70
CA ALA A 171 -15.75 -10.67 4.47
C ALA A 171 -17.25 -10.97 4.57
N PHE A 172 -17.94 -10.39 5.55
CA PHE A 172 -19.40 -10.49 5.70
C PHE A 172 -20.16 -9.83 4.54
N LEU A 173 -19.82 -8.60 4.18
CA LEU A 173 -20.50 -7.89 3.08
C LEU A 173 -20.30 -8.62 1.74
N LEU A 174 -19.10 -9.16 1.50
CA LEU A 174 -18.83 -9.95 0.30
C LEU A 174 -19.60 -11.28 0.31
N SER A 175 -19.64 -12.02 1.43
CA SER A 175 -20.42 -13.26 1.50
C SER A 175 -21.91 -13.00 1.31
N ALA A 176 -22.47 -11.97 1.95
CA ALA A 176 -23.86 -11.55 1.76
C ALA A 176 -24.13 -11.18 0.30
N SER A 177 -23.25 -10.40 -0.34
CA SER A 177 -23.42 -10.00 -1.74
C SER A 177 -23.43 -11.17 -2.72
N LEU A 178 -22.68 -12.24 -2.43
CA LEU A 178 -22.63 -13.46 -3.25
C LEU A 178 -23.87 -14.33 -3.07
N CYS A 179 -24.44 -14.36 -1.87
CA CYS A 179 -25.55 -15.25 -1.51
C CYS A 179 -26.94 -14.62 -1.69
N LEU A 180 -27.05 -13.29 -1.63
CA LEU A 180 -28.30 -12.54 -1.85
C LEU A 180 -29.11 -12.98 -3.09
N PRO A 181 -28.53 -13.18 -4.29
CA PRO A 181 -29.30 -13.63 -5.45
C PRO A 181 -29.85 -15.07 -5.32
N ILE A 182 -29.19 -15.92 -4.54
CA ILE A 182 -29.56 -17.34 -4.35
C ILE A 182 -30.59 -17.49 -3.23
N HIS A 183 -30.54 -16.64 -2.21
CA HIS A 183 -31.47 -16.68 -1.06
C HIS A 183 -32.94 -16.68 -1.49
N ARG A 184 -33.26 -16.02 -2.62
CA ARG A 184 -34.61 -16.00 -3.17
C ARG A 184 -35.14 -17.37 -3.57
N THR A 185 -34.30 -18.22 -4.17
CA THR A 185 -34.71 -19.52 -4.68
C THR A 185 -34.56 -20.61 -3.63
N PHE A 186 -33.50 -20.52 -2.81
CA PHE A 186 -33.15 -21.54 -1.83
C PHE A 186 -32.62 -20.90 -0.54
N PRO A 187 -33.48 -20.45 0.38
CA PRO A 187 -33.05 -19.74 1.60
C PRO A 187 -32.10 -20.59 2.44
N ASN A 188 -32.48 -21.83 2.78
CA ASN A 188 -31.65 -22.73 3.60
C ASN A 188 -30.26 -23.01 3.00
N ILE A 189 -30.16 -23.14 1.67
CA ILE A 189 -28.88 -23.37 0.98
C ILE A 189 -28.06 -22.09 0.96
N SER A 190 -28.71 -20.95 0.75
CA SER A 190 -28.06 -19.65 0.76
C SER A 190 -27.44 -19.33 2.13
N ASP A 191 -28.12 -19.64 3.23
CA ASP A 191 -27.63 -19.35 4.57
C ASP A 191 -26.39 -20.21 4.89
N LEU A 192 -26.44 -21.50 4.54
CA LEU A 192 -25.29 -22.40 4.67
C LEU A 192 -24.12 -21.92 3.79
N LEU A 193 -24.40 -21.53 2.55
CA LEU A 193 -23.40 -21.04 1.61
C LEU A 193 -22.78 -19.73 2.09
N GLN A 194 -23.59 -18.81 2.63
CA GLN A 194 -23.14 -17.53 3.17
C GLN A 194 -22.22 -17.73 4.36
N MET A 195 -22.56 -18.62 5.29
CA MET A 195 -21.72 -18.97 6.43
C MET A 195 -20.39 -19.60 5.97
N LEU A 196 -20.43 -20.52 5.01
CA LEU A 196 -19.23 -21.13 4.45
C LEU A 196 -18.33 -20.07 3.76
N CYS A 197 -18.92 -19.23 2.91
CA CYS A 197 -18.22 -18.13 2.25
C CYS A 197 -17.62 -17.15 3.25
N PHE A 198 -18.37 -16.77 4.30
CA PHE A 198 -17.89 -15.91 5.37
C PHE A 198 -16.66 -16.52 6.05
N VAL A 199 -16.72 -17.78 6.49
CA VAL A 199 -15.59 -18.45 7.16
C VAL A 199 -14.36 -18.49 6.26
N CYS A 200 -14.51 -18.87 4.99
CA CYS A 200 -13.40 -18.90 4.03
C CYS A 200 -12.79 -17.52 3.80
N LEU A 201 -13.60 -16.50 3.51
CA LEU A 201 -13.16 -15.14 3.27
C LEU A 201 -12.52 -14.53 4.52
N ALA A 202 -13.09 -14.76 5.70
CA ALA A 202 -12.56 -14.28 6.97
C ALA A 202 -11.20 -14.92 7.28
N LEU A 203 -11.04 -16.25 7.12
CA LEU A 203 -9.74 -16.91 7.30
C LEU A 203 -8.66 -16.39 6.34
N MET A 204 -9.00 -16.25 5.05
CA MET A 204 -8.07 -15.71 4.05
C MET A 204 -7.65 -14.29 4.41
N SER A 205 -8.60 -13.46 4.81
CA SER A 205 -8.35 -12.05 5.03
C SER A 205 -7.69 -11.78 6.40
N LEU A 206 -7.97 -12.60 7.43
CA LEU A 206 -7.22 -12.59 8.69
C LEU A 206 -5.77 -13.02 8.50
N ARG A 207 -5.51 -14.07 7.69
CA ARG A 207 -4.15 -14.47 7.33
C ARG A 207 -3.41 -13.35 6.61
N TRP A 208 -4.10 -12.62 5.73
CA TRP A 208 -3.55 -11.43 5.11
C TRP A 208 -3.25 -10.34 6.15
N ALA A 209 -4.17 -10.05 7.06
CA ALA A 209 -3.98 -9.03 8.09
C ALA A 209 -2.79 -9.35 9.01
N ILE A 210 -2.60 -10.62 9.38
CA ILE A 210 -1.45 -11.08 10.18
C ILE A 210 -0.14 -10.88 9.41
N ARG A 211 -0.06 -11.34 8.16
CA ARG A 211 1.12 -11.12 7.30
C ARG A 211 1.43 -9.65 7.06
N ASP A 212 0.39 -8.82 6.96
CA ASP A 212 0.54 -7.37 6.83
C ASP A 212 1.15 -6.76 8.10
N GLN A 213 0.86 -7.28 9.30
CA GLN A 213 1.56 -6.86 10.52
C GLN A 213 3.03 -7.28 10.52
N GLU A 214 3.34 -8.49 10.06
CA GLU A 214 4.73 -9.00 9.96
C GLU A 214 5.57 -8.15 9.01
N GLN A 215 4.97 -7.66 7.92
CA GLN A 215 5.64 -6.85 6.90
C GLN A 215 5.64 -5.35 7.19
N ARG A 216 5.19 -4.92 8.36
CA ARG A 216 5.19 -3.51 8.77
C ARG A 216 6.26 -3.22 9.80
N CYS A 217 6.84 -2.04 9.70
CA CYS A 217 7.71 -1.53 10.74
C CYS A 217 6.93 -1.32 12.04
N LYS A 218 7.39 -1.95 13.13
CA LYS A 218 6.81 -1.84 14.48
C LYS A 218 6.80 -0.41 15.03
N GLN A 219 7.64 0.48 14.50
CA GLN A 219 7.76 1.87 14.93
C GLN A 219 6.85 2.83 14.14
N CYS A 220 6.90 2.80 12.80
CA CYS A 220 6.15 3.75 11.98
C CYS A 220 4.90 3.18 11.29
N LEU A 221 4.60 1.88 11.49
CA LEU A 221 3.48 1.16 10.88
C LEU A 221 3.45 1.21 9.34
N ARG A 222 4.59 1.54 8.73
CA ARG A 222 4.76 1.55 7.27
C ARG A 222 5.20 0.17 6.81
N SER A 223 4.67 -0.27 5.68
CA SER A 223 5.17 -1.46 4.98
C SER A 223 6.68 -1.34 4.78
N LEU A 224 7.38 -2.45 5.04
CA LEU A 224 8.80 -2.57 4.76
C LEU A 224 9.05 -2.50 3.24
N THR A 225 10.25 -2.07 2.88
CA THR A 225 10.65 -1.84 1.49
C THR A 225 10.85 -3.17 0.77
N LYS A 226 10.89 -3.13 -0.58
CA LYS A 226 11.12 -4.29 -1.45
C LYS A 226 12.26 -5.16 -0.90
N PRO A 227 12.07 -6.49 -0.81
CA PRO A 227 13.07 -7.36 -0.22
C PRO A 227 14.36 -7.32 -1.04
N THR A 228 15.47 -7.13 -0.33
CA THR A 228 16.82 -7.25 -0.88
C THR A 228 17.36 -8.60 -0.48
N ARG A 229 17.75 -9.42 -1.47
CA ARG A 229 18.40 -10.70 -1.21
C ARG A 229 19.81 -10.45 -0.73
N ILE A 230 20.17 -11.04 0.40
CA ILE A 230 21.53 -11.05 0.93
C ILE A 230 22.07 -12.48 0.80
N GLY A 231 23.30 -12.61 0.34
CA GLY A 231 23.98 -13.89 0.17
C GLY A 231 23.81 -14.52 -1.22
N ARG A 232 24.71 -15.46 -1.53
CA ARG A 232 24.58 -16.36 -2.68
C ARG A 232 23.96 -17.68 -2.21
N PRO A 233 23.04 -18.30 -2.97
CA PRO A 233 22.41 -19.56 -2.58
C PRO A 233 23.41 -20.69 -2.29
N SER A 234 24.59 -20.64 -2.89
CA SER A 234 25.65 -21.64 -2.73
C SER A 234 26.47 -21.51 -1.44
N HIS A 235 26.30 -20.43 -0.67
CA HIS A 235 27.12 -20.09 0.51
C HIS A 235 26.38 -20.24 1.84
N ASN A 236 25.34 -21.09 1.91
CA ASN A 236 24.51 -21.28 3.12
C ASN A 236 25.26 -21.83 4.35
N LEU A 237 26.49 -22.34 4.19
CA LEU A 237 27.17 -23.09 5.25
C LEU A 237 27.92 -22.20 6.26
N LEU A 238 28.31 -20.98 5.85
CA LEU A 238 29.05 -20.03 6.70
C LEU A 238 28.56 -18.57 6.55
N GLU A 239 27.79 -18.24 5.52
CA GLU A 239 27.26 -16.90 5.28
C GLU A 239 25.74 -16.90 5.39
N TRP A 240 25.18 -15.81 5.92
CA TRP A 240 23.74 -15.59 5.95
C TRP A 240 23.19 -15.51 4.51
N ASN A 241 22.18 -16.33 4.23
CA ASN A 241 21.42 -16.25 2.99
C ASN A 241 19.92 -16.08 3.31
N GLY A 242 19.36 -14.98 2.83
CA GLY A 242 17.99 -14.63 3.15
C GLY A 242 17.52 -13.36 2.46
N MET A 243 16.31 -12.97 2.84
CA MET A 243 15.67 -11.75 2.38
C MET A 243 15.68 -10.74 3.51
N GLU A 244 16.17 -9.54 3.22
CA GLU A 244 16.15 -8.45 4.16
C GLU A 244 15.16 -7.37 3.71
N LEU A 245 14.31 -6.96 4.65
CA LEU A 245 13.26 -5.98 4.45
C LEU A 245 13.56 -4.78 5.35
N MET A 246 13.94 -3.65 4.76
CA MET A 246 14.31 -2.45 5.51
C MET A 246 13.15 -1.45 5.64
N CYS A 247 13.04 -0.81 6.81
CA CYS A 247 12.15 0.33 6.98
C CYS A 247 12.67 1.54 6.18
N LYS A 248 11.81 2.17 5.37
CA LYS A 248 12.15 3.39 4.61
C LYS A 248 12.67 4.55 5.47
N ASN A 249 12.30 4.58 6.75
CA ASN A 249 12.70 5.61 7.70
C ASN A 249 13.93 5.20 8.54
N GLY A 250 14.53 4.03 8.29
CA GLY A 250 15.71 3.57 9.03
C GLY A 250 15.44 3.02 10.44
N HIS A 251 14.18 2.83 10.86
CA HIS A 251 13.86 2.37 12.21
C HIS A 251 14.35 0.96 12.55
N GLY A 252 14.51 0.10 11.53
CA GLY A 252 14.90 -1.29 11.71
C GLY A 252 14.75 -2.10 10.43
N GLN A 253 15.15 -3.36 10.53
CA GLN A 253 15.24 -4.32 9.46
C GLN A 253 14.65 -5.67 9.89
N LEU A 254 13.89 -6.31 9.00
CA LEU A 254 13.41 -7.68 9.19
C LEU A 254 14.26 -8.61 8.32
N SER A 255 14.96 -9.54 8.96
CA SER A 255 15.69 -10.60 8.29
C SER A 255 14.81 -11.85 8.20
N VAL A 256 14.59 -12.35 6.99
CA VAL A 256 13.79 -13.55 6.72
C VAL A 256 14.73 -14.61 6.13
N PRO A 257 15.04 -15.70 6.85
CA PRO A 257 15.91 -16.75 6.34
C PRO A 257 15.26 -17.44 5.12
N GLU A 258 16.05 -17.80 4.10
CA GLU A 258 15.53 -18.54 2.94
C GLU A 258 15.13 -19.98 3.31
N ILE A 259 15.84 -20.57 4.26
CA ILE A 259 15.60 -21.93 4.77
C ILE A 259 15.56 -21.88 6.29
N GLU A 260 14.42 -22.28 6.87
CA GLU A 260 14.28 -22.46 8.31
C GLU A 260 15.14 -23.66 8.74
N THR A 261 16.13 -23.40 9.58
CA THR A 261 17.03 -24.42 10.14
C THR A 261 16.87 -24.42 11.65
N SER A 262 17.21 -25.50 12.36
CA SER A 262 17.01 -25.61 13.82
C SER A 262 17.63 -24.47 14.65
N TRP A 263 18.71 -23.89 14.15
CA TRP A 263 19.45 -22.73 14.67
C TRP A 263 18.97 -21.37 14.15
N CYS A 264 18.20 -21.33 13.07
CA CYS A 264 17.62 -20.10 12.50
C CYS A 264 16.18 -20.39 12.02
N GLN A 265 15.25 -20.41 12.97
CA GLN A 265 13.87 -20.85 12.71
C GLN A 265 12.90 -19.70 12.39
N SER A 266 13.27 -18.44 12.61
CA SER A 266 12.28 -17.36 12.55
C SER A 266 12.82 -16.02 12.05
N SER A 267 11.90 -15.22 11.53
CA SER A 267 12.14 -13.90 10.96
C SER A 267 12.51 -12.87 12.05
N GLU A 268 13.78 -12.51 12.18
CA GLU A 268 14.24 -11.65 13.27
C GLU A 268 14.10 -10.16 12.92
N TRP A 269 13.66 -9.36 13.90
CA TRP A 269 13.61 -7.91 13.77
C TRP A 269 14.81 -7.28 14.46
N ILE A 270 15.65 -6.58 13.69
CA ILE A 270 16.85 -5.89 14.15
C ILE A 270 16.57 -4.39 14.20
N ASP A 271 16.64 -3.80 15.39
CA ASP A 271 16.49 -2.35 15.59
C ASP A 271 17.81 -1.63 15.26
N LEU A 272 17.79 -0.76 14.24
CA LEU A 272 18.97 0.00 13.80
C LEU A 272 19.26 1.25 14.67
N ASN A 273 18.31 1.64 15.52
CA ASN A 273 18.42 2.83 16.38
C ASN A 273 19.25 2.62 17.65
N VAL A 274 19.89 1.47 17.82
CA VAL A 274 20.63 1.09 19.05
C VAL A 274 22.14 0.96 18.82
N ALA A 275 22.62 1.14 17.59
CA ALA A 275 24.05 1.23 17.25
C ALA A 275 24.47 2.69 17.09
#